data_AF-A0A931X054-F1
#
_entry.id   AF-A0A931X054-F1
#
_cell.length_a   1.000
_cell.length_b   1.000
_cell.length_c   1.000
_cell.angle_alpha   90.00
_cell.angle_beta   90.00
_cell.angle_gamma   90.00
#
_symmetry.space_group_name_H-M   'P 1'
#
loop_
_entity.id
_entity.type
_entity.pdbx_description
1 polymer ?
#
loop_
_entity_poly.entity_id
_entity_poly.type
_entity_poly.pdbx_seq_one_letter_code
_entity_poly.pdbx_strand_id
1 'polypeptide(L)'
;MPNHFHFLIRQITKNGISKLIKQLTNAYTLYFNQKYKRVGGLLQGRFKAVGVKTDNLLLHVSRYIHLNPVVGELVTNPEEYPWSSYPAYINNLKETICNRELILSFFSSSKDYEKFVQDQVDYANNLALLKDFTLDG
;
A
#
# COMPACT_ATOMS: atom_id res chain seq x y z
N MET A 1 -6.24 -2.20 4.82
CA MET A 1 -7.51 -1.75 4.20
C MET A 1 -8.69 -2.47 4.87
N PRO A 2 -9.92 -1.92 4.89
CA PRO A 2 -10.34 -0.62 4.35
C PRO A 2 -10.10 0.57 5.30
N ASN A 3 -9.76 0.33 6.57
CA ASN A 3 -9.64 1.36 7.61
C ASN A 3 -8.21 1.96 7.78
N HIS A 4 -7.25 1.52 6.97
CA HIS A 4 -5.85 1.97 7.02
C HIS A 4 -5.16 1.80 5.67
N PHE A 5 -4.13 2.61 5.42
CA PHE A 5 -3.33 2.60 4.17
C PHE A 5 -1.89 2.15 4.45
N HIS A 6 -1.24 1.56 3.45
CA HIS A 6 0.19 1.24 3.48
C HIS A 6 0.92 1.99 2.38
N PHE A 7 2.07 2.58 2.71
CA PHE A 7 2.89 3.33 1.75
C PHE A 7 4.34 2.83 1.76
N LEU A 8 4.93 2.74 0.56
CA LEU A 8 6.36 2.58 0.37
C LEU A 8 6.94 3.90 -0.14
N ILE A 9 7.67 4.61 0.73
CA ILE A 9 8.12 5.99 0.46
C ILE A 9 9.63 6.09 0.66
N ARG A 10 10.32 6.67 -0.31
CA ARG A 10 11.74 7.04 -0.21
C ARG A 10 11.88 8.46 0.32
N GLN A 11 12.56 8.64 1.44
CA GLN A 11 12.85 9.96 1.98
C GLN A 11 13.95 10.65 1.18
N ILE A 12 13.64 11.80 0.58
CA ILE A 12 14.61 12.62 -0.19
C ILE A 12 15.10 13.86 0.56
N THR A 13 14.46 14.21 1.69
CA THR A 13 14.85 15.34 2.55
C THR A 13 14.71 14.96 4.03
N LYS A 14 15.51 15.59 4.90
CA LYS A 14 15.48 15.31 6.34
C LYS A 14 14.06 15.52 6.90
N ASN A 15 13.54 14.50 7.58
CA ASN A 15 12.18 14.44 8.13
C ASN A 15 11.05 14.60 7.11
N GLY A 16 11.33 14.35 5.81
CA GLY A 16 10.37 14.51 4.73
C GLY A 16 9.13 13.62 4.89
N ILE A 17 9.29 12.36 5.29
CA ILE A 17 8.16 11.44 5.47
C ILE A 17 7.22 11.92 6.57
N SER A 18 7.74 12.29 7.74
CA SER A 18 6.92 12.78 8.85
C SER A 18 6.15 14.06 8.49
N LYS A 19 6.77 14.96 7.71
CA LYS A 19 6.12 16.18 7.21
C LYS A 19 5.00 15.85 6.21
N LEU A 20 5.29 14.97 5.24
CA LEU A 20 4.32 14.52 4.24
C LEU A 20 3.09 13.90 4.90
N ILE A 21 3.29 12.92 5.78
CA ILE A 21 2.18 12.24 6.45
C ILE A 21 1.37 13.24 7.29
N LYS A 22 2.01 14.10 8.08
CA LYS A 22 1.31 15.13 8.87
C LYS A 22 0.44 16.03 8.00
N GLN A 23 0.96 16.51 6.87
CA GLN A 23 0.21 17.38 5.97
C GLN A 23 -0.96 16.64 5.32
N LEU A 24 -0.71 15.44 4.80
CA LEU A 24 -1.73 14.60 4.18
C LEU A 24 -2.89 14.29 5.14
N THR A 25 -2.57 13.81 6.36
CA THR A 25 -3.58 13.43 7.35
C THR A 25 -4.38 14.62 7.84
N ASN A 26 -3.73 15.79 8.03
CA ASN A 26 -4.41 17.01 8.47
C ASN A 26 -5.34 17.55 7.38
N ALA A 27 -4.85 17.64 6.14
CA ALA A 27 -5.64 18.12 5.02
C ALA A 27 -6.86 17.23 4.78
N TYR A 28 -6.68 15.90 4.80
CA TYR A 28 -7.78 14.96 4.63
C TYR A 28 -8.79 15.01 5.78
N THR A 29 -8.32 15.06 7.03
CA THR A 29 -9.21 15.20 8.21
C THR A 29 -10.04 16.47 8.13
N LEU A 30 -9.42 17.60 7.77
CA LEU A 30 -10.12 18.87 7.61
C LEU A 30 -11.19 18.80 6.51
N TYR A 31 -10.81 18.32 5.33
CA TYR A 31 -11.73 18.11 4.21
C TYR A 31 -12.92 17.23 4.60
N PHE A 32 -12.65 16.07 5.22
CA PHE A 32 -13.68 15.11 5.61
C PHE A 32 -14.63 15.71 6.66
N ASN A 33 -14.09 16.37 7.68
CA ASN A 33 -14.89 17.01 8.72
C ASN A 33 -15.77 18.13 8.16
N GLN A 34 -15.26 18.95 7.24
CA GLN A 34 -16.05 19.99 6.56
C GLN A 34 -17.15 19.37 5.70
N LYS A 35 -16.82 18.37 4.87
CA LYS A 35 -17.76 17.71 3.96
C LYS A 35 -18.91 17.02 4.70
N TYR A 36 -18.61 16.33 5.79
CA TYR A 36 -19.59 15.53 6.54
C TYR A 36 -20.06 16.18 7.84
N LYS A 37 -19.75 17.48 8.05
CA LYS A 37 -20.12 18.26 9.25
C LYS A 37 -19.74 17.56 10.57
N ARG A 38 -18.56 16.95 10.61
CA ARG A 38 -18.01 16.27 11.79
C ARG A 38 -17.00 17.15 12.51
N VAL A 39 -16.73 16.79 13.77
CA VAL A 39 -15.69 17.39 14.61
C VAL A 39 -14.81 16.29 15.20
N GLY A 40 -13.58 16.64 15.59
CA GLY A 40 -12.63 15.71 16.20
C GLY A 40 -11.67 15.03 15.20
N GLY A 41 -10.88 14.09 15.71
CA GLY A 41 -9.91 13.33 14.92
C GLY A 41 -10.59 12.30 14.02
N LEU A 42 -10.08 12.14 12.79
CA LEU A 42 -10.53 11.12 11.85
C LEU A 42 -9.65 9.86 11.86
N LEU A 43 -8.33 10.04 12.01
CA LEU A 43 -7.35 8.95 11.98
C LEU A 43 -6.90 8.62 13.40
N GLN A 44 -6.71 7.33 13.66
CA GLN A 44 -6.34 6.82 14.98
C GLN A 44 -4.82 6.66 15.12
N GLY A 45 -4.26 7.24 16.18
CA GLY A 45 -2.87 7.04 16.57
C GLY A 45 -1.85 7.74 15.66
N ARG A 46 -0.57 7.42 15.91
CA ARG A 46 0.56 7.91 15.08
C ARG A 46 0.81 6.92 13.94
N PHE A 47 1.31 7.44 12.81
CA PHE A 47 1.79 6.56 11.75
C PHE A 47 2.95 5.69 12.26
N LYS A 48 2.99 4.44 11.80
CA LYS A 48 4.12 3.53 12.03
C LYS A 48 5.02 3.54 10.79
N ALA A 49 6.33 3.47 11.00
CA ALA A 49 7.30 3.40 9.92
C ALA A 49 8.38 2.37 10.24
N VAL A 50 8.73 1.56 9.25
CA VAL A 50 9.79 0.57 9.33
C VAL A 50 10.77 0.85 8.19
N GLY A 51 12.06 0.93 8.51
CA GLY A 51 13.10 1.17 7.53
C GLY A 51 13.35 -0.07 6.67
N VAL A 52 13.30 0.08 5.34
CA VAL A 52 13.71 -0.94 4.39
C VAL A 52 15.21 -0.80 4.15
N LYS A 53 15.98 -1.85 4.48
CA LYS A 53 17.46 -1.81 4.49
C LYS A 53 18.13 -2.59 3.36
N THR A 54 17.37 -3.42 2.63
CA THR A 54 17.89 -4.25 1.55
C THR A 54 16.93 -4.27 0.38
N ASP A 55 17.46 -4.51 -0.81
CA ASP A 55 16.66 -4.61 -2.03
C ASP A 55 15.67 -5.77 -1.99
N ASN A 56 16.09 -6.91 -1.42
CA ASN A 56 15.16 -8.04 -1.25
C ASN A 56 13.98 -7.68 -0.34
N LEU A 57 14.23 -6.98 0.77
CA LEU A 57 13.16 -6.50 1.63
C LEU A 57 12.28 -5.47 0.92
N LEU A 58 12.86 -4.60 0.09
CA LEU A 58 12.13 -3.62 -0.71
C LEU A 58 11.12 -4.30 -1.64
N LEU A 59 11.54 -5.33 -2.37
CA LEU A 59 10.69 -6.10 -3.28
C LEU A 59 9.59 -6.82 -2.53
N HIS A 60 9.92 -7.49 -1.42
CA HIS A 60 8.92 -8.18 -0.60
C HIS A 60 7.90 -7.23 0.05
N VAL A 61 8.32 -6.05 0.51
CA VAL A 61 7.40 -5.03 1.03
C VAL A 61 6.50 -4.49 -0.07
N SER A 62 7.03 -4.25 -1.28
CA SER A 62 6.21 -3.84 -2.42
C SER A 62 5.12 -4.87 -2.73
N ARG A 63 5.48 -6.16 -2.83
CA ARG A 63 4.53 -7.26 -3.04
C ARG A 63 3.50 -7.34 -1.92
N TYR A 64 3.94 -7.27 -0.67
CA TYR A 64 3.06 -7.30 0.49
C TYR A 64 2.00 -6.18 0.42
N ILE A 65 2.40 -4.95 0.07
CA ILE A 65 1.46 -3.82 -0.07
C ILE A 65 0.42 -4.11 -1.14
N HIS A 66 0.81 -4.67 -2.29
CA HIS A 66 -0.12 -4.97 -3.37
C HIS A 66 -1.03 -6.17 -3.10
N LEU A 67 -0.59 -7.12 -2.28
CA LEU A 67 -1.41 -8.26 -1.84
C LEU A 67 -2.31 -7.93 -0.63
N ASN A 68 -2.13 -6.79 0.05
CA ASN A 68 -2.93 -6.44 1.23
C ASN A 68 -4.45 -6.42 0.98
N PRO A 69 -4.96 -5.93 -0.17
CA PRO A 69 -6.38 -6.01 -0.47
C PRO A 69 -6.92 -7.44 -0.54
N VAL A 70 -6.10 -8.38 -1.05
CA VAL A 70 -6.43 -9.81 -1.10
C VAL A 70 -6.43 -10.41 0.31
N VAL A 71 -5.38 -10.13 1.10
CA VAL A 71 -5.26 -10.56 2.51
C VAL A 71 -6.35 -9.94 3.42
N GLY A 72 -6.99 -8.86 2.98
CA GLY A 72 -8.12 -8.22 3.66
C GLY A 72 -9.48 -8.59 3.05
N GLU A 73 -9.52 -9.57 2.15
CA GLU A 73 -10.74 -10.11 1.51
C GLU A 73 -11.57 -9.06 0.76
N LEU A 74 -10.91 -7.99 0.29
CA LEU A 74 -11.58 -6.93 -0.47
C LEU A 74 -11.72 -7.29 -1.95
N VAL A 75 -10.82 -8.14 -2.45
CA VAL A 75 -10.74 -8.60 -3.84
C VAL A 75 -10.08 -9.98 -3.89
N THR A 76 -10.32 -10.74 -4.95
CA THR A 76 -9.64 -12.03 -5.18
C THR A 76 -8.29 -11.84 -5.86
N ASN A 77 -8.18 -10.84 -6.73
CA ASN A 77 -6.94 -10.52 -7.44
C ASN A 77 -6.49 -9.09 -7.13
N PRO A 78 -5.19 -8.84 -6.96
CA PRO A 78 -4.68 -7.51 -6.56
C PRO A 78 -4.95 -6.41 -7.60
N GLU A 79 -5.14 -6.76 -8.88
CA GLU A 79 -5.50 -5.83 -9.96
C GLU A 79 -6.94 -5.28 -9.89
N GLU A 80 -7.83 -6.01 -9.21
CA GLU A 80 -9.23 -5.61 -9.04
C GLU A 80 -9.40 -4.46 -8.03
N TYR A 81 -8.35 -4.15 -7.25
CA TYR A 81 -8.43 -3.15 -6.20
C TYR A 81 -8.04 -1.75 -6.71
N PRO A 82 -8.99 -0.83 -6.94
CA PRO A 82 -8.72 0.43 -7.62
C PRO A 82 -7.93 1.43 -6.75
N TRP A 83 -7.88 1.23 -5.44
CA TRP A 83 -7.19 2.12 -4.49
C TRP A 83 -5.76 1.67 -4.18
N SER A 84 -5.10 1.04 -5.15
CA SER A 84 -3.72 0.59 -5.10
C SER A 84 -2.94 1.13 -6.30
N SER A 85 -1.60 1.22 -6.17
CA SER A 85 -0.73 1.49 -7.31
C SER A 85 -0.50 0.26 -8.20
N TYR A 86 -0.94 -0.94 -7.79
CA TYR A 86 -0.68 -2.19 -8.53
C TYR A 86 -1.14 -2.16 -10.00
N PRO A 87 -2.35 -1.66 -10.36
CA PRO A 87 -2.73 -1.53 -11.77
C PRO A 87 -1.75 -0.67 -12.59
N ALA A 88 -1.12 0.33 -11.96
CA ALA A 88 -0.09 1.11 -12.60
C ALA A 88 1.19 0.31 -12.84
N TYR A 89 1.60 -0.57 -11.93
CA TYR A 89 2.78 -1.40 -12.10
C TYR A 89 2.68 -2.33 -13.30
N ILE A 90 1.51 -2.94 -13.50
CA ILE A 90 1.32 -3.98 -14.53
C ILE A 90 0.88 -3.41 -15.90
N ASN A 91 0.12 -2.30 -15.92
CA ASN A 91 -0.41 -1.73 -17.17
C ASN A 91 0.41 -0.57 -17.75
N ASN A 92 1.58 -0.26 -17.19
CA ASN A 92 2.46 0.84 -17.62
C ASN A 92 1.73 2.19 -17.81
N LEU A 93 0.82 2.53 -16.88
CA LEU A 93 0.06 3.78 -16.91
C LEU A 93 1.02 4.98 -16.86
N LYS A 94 0.91 5.95 -17.77
CA LYS A 94 1.90 7.04 -17.90
C LYS A 94 1.81 8.11 -16.80
N GLU A 95 0.64 8.33 -16.22
CA GLU A 95 0.40 9.43 -15.28
C GLU A 95 -0.10 8.92 -13.94
N THR A 96 0.81 8.68 -12.99
CA THR A 96 0.43 8.30 -11.62
C THR A 96 1.27 9.03 -10.60
N ILE A 97 0.72 9.20 -9.40
CA ILE A 97 1.44 9.79 -8.25
C ILE A 97 2.59 8.89 -7.74
N CYS A 98 2.66 7.63 -8.17
CA CYS A 98 3.63 6.65 -7.70
C CYS A 98 4.79 6.53 -8.69
N ASN A 99 6.02 6.83 -8.24
CA ASN A 99 7.21 6.46 -8.99
C ASN A 99 7.45 4.95 -8.82
N ARG A 100 7.50 4.23 -9.94
CA ARG A 100 7.64 2.76 -10.02
C ARG A 100 9.02 2.33 -10.52
N GLU A 101 9.84 3.27 -10.97
CA GLU A 101 11.07 3.01 -11.73
C GLU A 101 12.04 2.15 -10.93
N LEU A 102 12.27 2.49 -9.66
CA LEU A 102 13.19 1.75 -8.80
C LEU A 102 12.76 0.30 -8.60
N ILE A 103 11.46 0.04 -8.40
CA ILE A 103 10.99 -1.34 -8.21
C ILE A 103 11.03 -2.09 -9.52
N LEU A 104 10.56 -1.49 -10.62
CA LEU A 104 10.56 -2.11 -11.93
C LEU A 104 11.98 -2.34 -12.48
N SER A 105 12.99 -1.58 -12.04
CA SER A 105 14.38 -1.80 -12.46
C SER A 105 14.98 -3.13 -11.98
N PHE A 106 14.36 -3.81 -11.01
CA PHE A 106 14.75 -5.16 -10.59
C PHE A 106 14.20 -6.26 -11.50
N PHE A 107 13.36 -5.91 -12.47
CA PHE A 107 12.66 -6.85 -13.35
C PHE A 107 12.96 -6.53 -14.81
N SER A 108 12.98 -7.56 -15.66
CA SER A 108 13.16 -7.36 -17.10
C SER A 108 11.93 -6.71 -17.76
N SER A 109 10.75 -6.86 -17.14
CA SER A 109 9.50 -6.27 -17.61
C SER A 109 8.47 -6.10 -16.48
N SER A 110 7.43 -5.29 -16.73
CA SER A 110 6.26 -5.21 -15.85
C SER A 110 5.56 -6.56 -15.65
N LYS A 111 5.63 -7.46 -16.63
CA LYS A 111 5.06 -8.82 -16.53
C LYS A 111 5.83 -9.71 -15.56
N ASP A 112 7.15 -9.54 -15.48
CA ASP A 112 7.96 -10.29 -14.50
C ASP A 112 7.66 -9.83 -13.08
N TYR A 113 7.38 -8.52 -12.90
CA TYR A 113 6.89 -7.99 -11.64
C TYR A 113 5.49 -8.53 -11.28
N GLU A 114 4.58 -8.53 -12.26
CA GLU A 114 3.24 -9.10 -12.11
C GLU A 114 3.32 -10.55 -11.62
N LYS A 115 4.12 -11.38 -12.31
CA LYS A 115 4.37 -12.77 -11.92
C LYS A 115 4.92 -12.88 -10.50
N PHE A 116 5.93 -12.07 -10.15
CA PHE A 116 6.50 -12.06 -8.79
C PHE A 116 5.46 -11.76 -7.70
N VAL A 117 4.46 -10.93 -7.99
CA VAL A 117 3.34 -10.65 -7.07
C VAL A 117 2.34 -11.80 -7.07
N GLN A 118 1.95 -12.30 -8.25
CA GLN A 118 0.97 -13.36 -8.42
C GLN A 118 1.42 -14.70 -7.80
N ASP A 119 2.73 -14.99 -7.79
CA ASP A 119 3.34 -16.19 -7.17
C ASP A 119 3.07 -16.32 -5.65
N GLN A 120 2.42 -15.33 -5.02
CA GLN A 120 2.03 -15.35 -3.60
C GLN A 120 0.54 -15.03 -3.36
N VAL A 121 -0.29 -14.94 -4.40
CA VAL A 121 -1.72 -14.67 -4.24
C VAL A 121 -2.41 -15.81 -3.49
N ASP A 122 -2.11 -17.07 -3.81
CA ASP A 122 -2.69 -18.21 -3.08
C ASP A 122 -2.28 -18.21 -1.60
N TYR A 123 -1.02 -17.89 -1.31
CA TYR A 123 -0.57 -17.73 0.07
C TYR A 123 -1.31 -16.57 0.78
N ALA A 124 -1.54 -15.45 0.10
CA ALA A 124 -2.30 -14.33 0.62
C ALA A 124 -3.77 -14.69 0.91
N ASN A 125 -4.42 -15.44 0.02
CA ASN A 125 -5.77 -15.97 0.22
C ASN A 125 -5.82 -16.94 1.41
N ASN A 126 -4.84 -17.84 1.53
CA ASN A 126 -4.75 -18.73 2.68
C ASN A 126 -4.54 -17.97 3.99
N LEU A 127 -3.72 -16.91 3.98
CA LEU A 127 -3.50 -16.07 5.15
C LEU A 127 -4.78 -15.31 5.55
N ALA A 128 -5.60 -14.90 4.58
CA ALA A 128 -6.91 -14.32 4.85
C ALA A 128 -7.82 -15.32 5.59
N LEU A 129 -7.98 -16.53 5.04
CA LEU A 129 -8.74 -17.60 5.69
C LEU A 129 -8.23 -17.89 7.12
N LEU A 130 -6.91 -17.87 7.34
CA LEU A 130 -6.34 -18.10 8.67
C LEU A 130 -6.67 -17.01 9.67
N LYS A 131 -6.92 -15.76 9.24
CA LYS A 131 -7.33 -14.69 10.16
C LYS A 131 -8.67 -15.00 10.81
N ASP A 132 -9.60 -15.62 10.10
CA ASP A 132 -10.90 -16.01 10.65
C ASP A 132 -10.78 -17.08 11.76
N PHE A 133 -9.68 -17.83 11.77
CA PHE A 133 -9.38 -18.83 12.79
C PHE A 133 -8.53 -18.30 13.95
N THR A 134 -8.02 -17.06 13.85
CA THR A 134 -7.21 -16.41 14.88
C THR A 134 -7.98 -15.25 15.53
N LEU A 135 -8.02 -15.18 16.86
CA LEU A 135 -8.90 -14.30 17.66
C LEU A 135 -8.57 -12.78 17.62
N ASP A 136 -7.85 -12.28 16.63
CA ASP A 136 -7.44 -10.88 16.57
C ASP A 136 -8.24 -10.10 15.51
N GLY A 137 -9.42 -9.62 15.93
CA GLY A 137 -10.24 -8.60 15.26
C GLY A 137 -9.95 -7.18 15.72
#